data_AF-A0A4Q0AVZ2-F1
#
_entry.id   AF-A0A4Q0AVZ2-F1
#
_cell.length_a   1.000
_cell.length_b   1.000
_cell.length_c   1.000
_cell.angle_alpha   90.00
_cell.angle_beta   90.00
_cell.angle_gamma   90.00
#
_symmetry.space_group_name_H-M   'P 1'
#
loop_
_entity.id
_entity.type
_entity.pdbx_description
1 polymer ?
#
loop_
_entity_poly.entity_id
_entity_poly.type
_entity_poly.pdbx_seq_one_letter_code
_entity_poly.pdbx_strand_id
1 'polypeptide(L)' 'MEININNIDMAAYEKIKQSITSKDSVVGIDAVHTHILIIHKLMQIEQQLQQLQQRLEGIDK' A
#
# COMPACT_ATOMS: atom_id res chain seq x y z
N MET A 1 -15.04 -11.73 8.67
CA MET A 1 -13.57 -11.63 8.57
C MET A 1 -13.23 -10.17 8.85
N GLU A 2 -12.70 -9.84 10.02
CA GLU A 2 -12.30 -8.46 10.31
C GLU A 2 -10.99 -8.17 9.58
N ILE A 3 -11.02 -7.20 8.67
CA ILE A 3 -9.81 -6.75 7.98
C ILE A 3 -9.13 -5.73 8.89
N ASN A 4 -7.97 -6.06 9.45
CA ASN A 4 -7.16 -5.10 10.18
C ASN A 4 -6.46 -4.16 9.19
N ILE A 5 -7.02 -2.95 9.06
CA ILE A 5 -6.57 -1.93 8.11
C ILE A 5 -5.26 -1.25 8.57
N ASN A 6 -4.95 -1.31 9.87
CA ASN A 6 -3.87 -0.51 10.48
C ASN A 6 -2.52 -1.24 10.56
N ASN A 7 -2.41 -2.45 10.01
CA ASN A 7 -1.16 -3.21 10.06
C ASN A 7 -0.24 -2.86 8.89
N ILE A 8 0.71 -1.96 9.14
CA ILE A 8 1.79 -1.55 8.23
C ILE A 8 3.11 -1.51 9.03
N ASP A 9 4.20 -1.99 8.43
CA ASP A 9 5.52 -1.88 9.07
C ASP A 9 6.08 -0.46 8.94
N MET A 10 6.92 -0.07 9.90
CA MET A 10 7.42 1.30 9.97
C MET A 10 8.32 1.69 8.80
N ALA A 11 9.04 0.74 8.20
CA ALA A 11 9.89 1.02 7.05
C ALA A 11 9.04 1.33 5.80
N ALA A 12 8.00 0.55 5.54
CA ALA A 12 7.04 0.83 4.48
C ALA A 12 6.28 2.14 4.73
N TYR A 13 5.88 2.39 5.97
CA TYR A 13 5.20 3.63 6.35
C TYR A 13 6.04 4.86 6.00
N GLU A 14 7.29 4.91 6.44
CA GLU A 14 8.19 6.04 6.16
C GLU A 14 8.56 6.15 4.68
N LYS A 15 8.75 5.02 3.99
CA LYS A 15 9.02 5.04 2.55
C LYS A 15 7.87 5.66 1.77
N ILE A 16 6.63 5.27 2.08
CA ILE A 16 5.44 5.84 1.42
C ILE A 16 5.30 7.31 1.81
N LYS A 17 5.44 7.65 3.09
CA LYS A 17 5.38 9.02 3.59
C LYS A 17 6.37 9.93 2.86
N GLN A 18 7.63 9.53 2.74
CA GLN A 18 8.66 10.29 2.01
C GLN A 18 8.32 10.44 0.52
N SER A 19 7.67 9.43 -0.07
CA SER A 19 7.28 9.45 -1.47
C SER A 19 6.10 10.38 -1.76
N ILE A 20 5.21 10.61 -0.78
CA ILE A 20 3.99 11.41 -0.95
C ILE A 20 4.04 12.79 -0.30
N THR A 21 4.99 13.03 0.61
CA THR A 21 5.10 14.30 1.32
C THR A 21 5.89 15.30 0.48
N SER A 22 5.19 16.27 -0.10
CA SER A 22 5.80 17.46 -0.72
C SER A 22 5.81 18.64 0.25
N LYS A 23 6.82 19.52 0.13
CA LYS A 23 6.90 20.78 0.91
C LYS A 23 5.71 21.71 0.67
N ASP A 24 5.04 21.57 -0.48
CA ASP A 24 3.90 22.42 -0.88
C ASP A 24 2.54 21.82 -0.45
N SER A 25 2.55 20.67 0.24
CA SER A 25 1.32 19.98 0.63
C SER A 25 0.71 20.61 1.88
N VAL A 26 -0.48 21.20 1.74
CA VAL A 26 -1.31 21.72 2.85
C VAL A 26 -2.04 20.62 3.63
N VAL A 27 -1.70 19.35 3.39
CA VAL A 27 -2.42 18.20 3.94
C VAL A 27 -1.99 17.95 5.40
N GLY A 28 -2.97 17.84 6.29
CA GLY A 28 -2.76 17.57 7.72
C GLY A 28 -2.23 16.17 8.01
N ILE A 29 -1.65 15.99 9.20
CA ILE A 29 -0.99 14.74 9.64
C ILE A 29 -1.90 13.51 9.52
N ASP A 30 -3.17 13.64 9.91
CA ASP A 30 -4.13 12.53 9.88
C ASP A 30 -4.45 12.09 8.45
N ALA A 31 -4.60 13.04 7.54
CA ALA A 31 -4.81 12.77 6.13
C ALA A 31 -3.57 12.10 5.51
N VAL A 32 -2.36 12.52 5.87
CA VAL A 32 -1.12 11.84 5.46
C VAL A 32 -1.12 10.39 5.92
N HIS A 33 -1.48 10.12 7.19
CA HIS A 33 -1.56 8.75 7.70
C HIS A 33 -2.56 7.90 6.92
N THR A 34 -3.77 8.42 6.65
CA THR A 34 -4.78 7.72 5.85
C THR A 34 -4.28 7.41 4.44
N HIS A 35 -3.61 8.37 3.76
CA HIS A 35 -3.05 8.13 2.43
C HIS A 35 -1.99 7.02 2.44
N ILE A 36 -1.14 7.00 3.47
CA ILE A 36 -0.12 5.94 3.60
C ILE A 36 -0.78 4.56 3.73
N LEU A 37 -1.83 4.43 4.55
CA LEU A 37 -2.56 3.17 4.68
C LEU A 37 -3.21 2.74 3.37
N ILE A 38 -3.85 3.66 2.65
CA ILE A 38 -4.48 3.38 1.35
C ILE A 38 -3.44 2.88 0.34
N ILE A 39 -2.34 3.61 0.19
CA ILE A 39 -1.28 3.27 -0.76
C ILE A 39 -0.67 1.91 -0.41
N HIS A 40 -0.41 1.65 0.87
CA HIS A 40 0.09 0.35 1.31
C HIS A 40 -0.86 -0.79 0.94
N LYS A 41 -2.17 -0.61 1.14
CA LYS A 41 -3.17 -1.63 0.78
C LYS A 41 -3.25 -1.86 -0.72
N LEU A 42 -3.16 -0.79 -1.53
CA LEU A 42 -3.10 -0.91 -2.98
C LEU A 42 -1.89 -1.71 -3.44
N MET A 43 -0.70 -1.42 -2.88
CA MET A 43 0.52 -2.19 -3.17
C MET A 43 0.38 -3.69 -2.80
N GLN A 44 -0.27 -3.99 -1.67
CA GLN A 44 -0.55 -5.38 -1.27
C GLN A 44 -1.49 -6.07 -2.26
N ILE A 45 -2.53 -5.38 -2.72
CA ILE A 45 -3.48 -5.90 -3.71
C ILE A 45 -2.76 -6.15 -5.04
N GLU A 46 -1.95 -5.21 -5.52
CA GLU A 46 -1.16 -5.37 -6.75
C GLU A 46 -0.24 -6.60 -6.69
N GLN A 47 0.47 -6.77 -5.56
CA GLN A 47 1.33 -7.93 -5.36
C GLN A 47 0.54 -9.25 -5.39
N GLN A 48 -0.62 -9.30 -4.74
CA GLN A 48 -1.48 -10.48 -4.74
C GLN A 48 -2.04 -10.79 -6.13
N LEU A 49 -2.44 -9.76 -6.89
CA LEU A 49 -2.90 -9.90 -8.27
C LEU A 49 -1.80 -10.43 -9.17
N GLN A 50 -0.56 -9.92 -9.04
CA GLN A 50 0.58 -10.42 -9.80
C GLN A 50 0.87 -11.90 -9.50
N GLN A 51 0.80 -12.31 -8.23
CA GLN A 51 0.95 -13.72 -7.84
C GLN A 51 -0.16 -14.60 -8.40
N LEU A 52 -1.40 -14.12 -8.41
CA LEU A 52 -2.54 -14.81 -9.01
C LEU A 52 -2.35 -14.98 -10.53
N GLN A 53 -1.94 -13.92 -11.23
CA GLN A 53 -1.67 -13.96 -12.67
C GLN A 53 -0.56 -14.96 -13.01
N GLN A 54 0.57 -14.94 -12.29
CA GLN A 54 1.66 -15.90 -12.48
C GLN A 54 1.23 -17.34 -12.28
N ARG A 55 0.35 -17.59 -11.30
CA ARG A 55 -0.20 -18.93 -11.06
C ARG A 55 -1.10 -19.37 -12.20
N LEU A 56 -1.94 -18.48 -12.72
CA LEU A 56 -2.82 -18.78 -13.86
C LEU A 56 -2.00 -19.07 -15.13
N GLU A 57 -0.99 -18.25 -15.44
CA GLU A 57 -0.09 -18.47 -16.58
C GLU A 57 0.73 -19.76 -16.47
N GLY A 58 1.04 -20.19 -15.25
CA GLY A 58 1.72 -21.46 -14.97
C GLY A 58 0.81 -22.69 -15.01
N ILE A 59 -0.52 -22.51 -14.95
CA ILE A 59 -1.50 -23.60 -15.05
C ILE A 59 -1.79 -23.97 -16.52
N ASP A 60 -1.60 -23.03 -17.44
CA ASP A 60 -1.85 -23.22 -18.88
C ASP A 60 -0.63 -23.82 -19.65
N LYS A 61 0.44 -24.22 -18.96
CA LYS A 61 1.63 -24.89 -19.53
C LYS A 61 1.69 -26.36 -19.13
#